data_AF-A0AAE9MP05-F1
#
_entry.id   AF-A0AAE9MP05-F1
#
_cell.length_a   1.000
_cell.length_b   1.000
_cell.length_c   1.000
_cell.angle_alpha   90.00
_cell.angle_beta   90.00
_cell.angle_gamma   90.00
#
_symmetry.space_group_name_H-M   'P 1'
#
loop_
_entity.id
_entity.type
_entity.pdbx_description
1 polymer ?
#
loop_
_entity_poly.entity_id
_entity_poly.type
_entity_poly.pdbx_seq_one_letter_code
_entity_poly.pdbx_strand_id
1 'polypeptide(L)'
;MKRNTALFFLITVLIVTLSCNKEYILINNYISSNENEILSFSIKKGNFIKNFEISEDSIIGLIPDYVELDDVELEVFISEKSTINPDPKSITKINKPLTFTVTAENGTTKTYTIDIKRELSDQNDIISFKIKTTNQTLATSIDNIENKITKKLPTFLNLSNLTTEINISEKASISPLPSDIIDYSSPVNFTVKAENGVEKTYTVILEHVSNSFSNTCNQSNANKWFGGDSRTNAPDISPYDRNLGTGQSVLFQNDTELSSFSVKLESNFKHHETGTPHNKTIKLNLDIRNIRGEIVSTAITELDSTFLGGWVDFNLSDLQLFFEANTEYIFTWYLIDGANLGVNTGSSAYISSGNGLCFGQGYSGQSNISLNNNLKNWNTWIKHEWYFNIKLQGKQ
;
A
#
# COMPACT_ATOMS: atom_id res chain seq x y z
N MET A 1 51.50 73.16 -10.46
CA MET A 1 52.56 73.86 -9.69
C MET A 1 52.66 75.28 -10.24
N LYS A 2 52.61 76.31 -9.36
CA LYS A 2 52.40 77.75 -9.66
C LYS A 2 50.91 78.09 -9.96
N ARG A 3 50.31 79.17 -9.47
CA ARG A 3 50.83 80.36 -8.78
C ARG A 3 49.70 81.05 -8.00
N ASN A 4 50.07 81.62 -6.86
CA ASN A 4 49.35 82.60 -6.06
C ASN A 4 48.68 83.71 -6.89
N THR A 5 47.58 84.27 -6.37
CA THR A 5 47.58 85.65 -5.83
C THR A 5 46.29 85.95 -5.07
N ALA A 6 46.40 86.25 -3.78
CA ALA A 6 45.41 86.97 -3.00
C ALA A 6 45.84 88.44 -2.94
N LEU A 7 44.93 89.38 -3.16
CA LEU A 7 45.15 90.81 -2.97
C LEU A 7 43.94 91.42 -2.25
N PHE A 8 44.23 92.06 -1.12
CA PHE A 8 43.35 92.84 -0.26
C PHE A 8 42.92 94.16 -0.92
N PHE A 9 41.66 94.61 -0.75
CA PHE A 9 41.31 95.87 -0.06
C PHE A 9 39.78 96.12 0.04
N LEU A 10 39.33 96.32 1.28
CA LEU A 10 38.36 97.28 1.84
C LEU A 10 37.46 98.13 0.89
N ILE A 11 36.14 98.20 1.17
CA ILE A 11 35.37 99.43 1.55
C ILE A 11 33.83 99.23 1.40
N THR A 12 33.15 99.91 2.31
CA THR A 12 31.74 100.03 2.75
C THR A 12 30.63 100.42 1.77
N VAL A 13 29.43 99.89 2.07
CA VAL A 13 28.08 100.51 2.16
C VAL A 13 27.42 101.08 0.89
N LEU A 14 26.23 100.57 0.54
CA LEU A 14 24.99 101.37 0.42
C LEU A 14 23.75 100.46 0.32
N ILE A 15 22.83 100.59 1.27
CA ILE A 15 21.47 100.03 1.20
C ILE A 15 20.61 101.03 0.43
N VAL A 16 19.94 100.58 -0.64
CA VAL A 16 18.76 101.25 -1.19
C VAL A 16 17.70 100.19 -1.47
N THR A 17 16.59 100.31 -0.75
CA THR A 17 15.38 99.51 -0.89
C THR A 17 14.59 99.95 -2.12
N LEU A 18 14.02 98.99 -2.87
CA LEU A 18 12.83 99.19 -3.71
C LEU A 18 12.17 97.83 -4.01
N SER A 19 11.03 97.64 -3.34
CA SER A 19 9.85 96.83 -3.66
C SER A 19 9.86 96.00 -4.97
N CYS A 20 9.67 94.68 -4.83
CA CYS A 20 8.66 93.98 -5.62
C CYS A 20 8.28 92.66 -4.93
N ASN A 21 7.13 92.65 -4.26
CA ASN A 21 6.48 91.43 -3.79
C ASN A 21 5.83 90.77 -5.02
N LYS A 22 6.43 89.71 -5.54
CA LYS A 22 5.73 88.73 -6.39
C LYS A 22 5.80 87.39 -5.68
N GLU A 23 4.76 87.12 -4.90
CA GLU A 23 4.32 85.76 -4.65
C GLU A 23 4.11 85.08 -6.00
N TYR A 24 5.02 84.19 -6.37
CA TYR A 24 4.73 83.18 -7.37
C TYR A 24 3.86 82.12 -6.69
N ILE A 25 2.56 82.22 -6.87
CA ILE A 25 1.66 81.09 -6.65
C ILE A 25 1.96 80.09 -7.76
N LEU A 26 2.75 79.06 -7.47
CA LEU A 26 2.79 77.86 -8.29
C LEU A 26 1.45 77.15 -8.11
N ILE A 27 0.48 77.46 -8.97
CA ILE A 27 -0.67 76.57 -9.14
C ILE A 27 -0.11 75.33 -9.82
N ASN A 28 0.26 74.33 -9.02
CA ASN A 28 0.39 72.97 -9.52
C ASN A 28 -1.01 72.56 -10.00
N ASN A 29 -1.28 72.75 -11.30
CA ASN A 29 -2.40 72.11 -11.98
C ASN A 29 -2.09 70.62 -12.08
N TYR A 30 -2.21 69.94 -10.95
CA TYR A 30 -2.18 68.49 -10.90
C TYR A 30 -3.43 67.96 -11.59
N ILE A 31 -3.26 67.33 -12.74
CA ILE A 31 -4.35 66.65 -13.44
C ILE A 31 -4.43 65.24 -12.86
N SER A 32 -5.52 64.94 -12.17
CA SER A 32 -5.80 63.59 -11.65
C SER A 32 -5.83 62.58 -12.79
N SER A 33 -5.18 61.44 -12.61
CA SER A 33 -5.08 60.37 -13.61
C SER A 33 -6.46 59.79 -13.97
N ASN A 34 -6.66 59.43 -15.23
CA ASN A 34 -7.83 58.69 -15.74
C ASN A 34 -7.56 57.19 -15.93
N GLU A 35 -6.37 56.72 -15.58
CA GLU A 35 -5.96 55.31 -15.74
C GLU A 35 -6.69 54.41 -14.73
N ASN A 36 -7.39 53.40 -15.22
CA ASN A 36 -8.17 52.43 -14.43
C ASN A 36 -8.01 51.00 -14.95
N GLU A 37 -6.77 50.63 -15.29
CA GLU A 37 -6.44 49.35 -15.89
C GLU A 37 -6.07 48.31 -14.82
N ILE A 38 -6.45 47.04 -15.04
CA ILE A 38 -5.78 45.92 -14.39
C ILE A 38 -4.52 45.62 -15.22
N LEU A 39 -3.35 45.70 -14.59
CA LEU A 39 -2.05 45.50 -15.23
C LEU A 39 -1.60 44.04 -15.18
N SER A 40 -1.98 43.30 -14.13
CA SER A 40 -1.83 41.85 -14.08
C SER A 40 -2.80 41.24 -13.08
N PHE A 41 -3.14 39.98 -13.32
CA PHE A 41 -4.00 39.17 -12.49
C PHE A 41 -3.42 37.77 -12.38
N SER A 42 -3.19 37.31 -11.15
CA SER A 42 -2.71 35.96 -10.88
C SER A 42 -3.51 35.29 -9.76
N ILE A 43 -3.64 33.97 -9.85
CA ILE A 43 -4.18 33.13 -8.80
C ILE A 43 -3.04 32.33 -8.19
N LYS A 44 -3.00 32.29 -6.87
CA LYS A 44 -2.08 31.47 -6.11
C LYS A 44 -2.82 30.54 -5.15
N LYS A 45 -2.34 29.29 -5.05
CA LYS A 45 -2.79 28.30 -4.08
C LYS A 45 -1.63 27.41 -3.65
N GLY A 46 -1.17 27.58 -2.41
CA GLY A 46 0.06 26.95 -1.94
C GLY A 46 1.24 27.31 -2.86
N ASN A 47 1.81 26.31 -3.53
CA ASN A 47 2.92 26.48 -4.48
C ASN A 47 2.48 26.76 -5.92
N PHE A 48 1.20 26.60 -6.24
CA PHE A 48 0.67 26.89 -7.57
C PHE A 48 0.50 28.40 -7.75
N ILE A 49 1.01 28.93 -8.86
CA ILE A 49 0.81 30.33 -9.29
C ILE A 49 0.51 30.30 -10.78
N LYS A 50 -0.57 30.97 -11.20
CA LYS A 50 -0.88 31.17 -12.63
C LYS A 50 -1.26 32.61 -12.90
N ASN A 51 -0.54 33.21 -13.85
CA ASN A 51 -0.87 34.51 -14.43
C ASN A 51 -1.90 34.31 -15.55
N PHE A 52 -2.84 35.24 -15.65
CA PHE A 52 -3.86 35.22 -16.70
C PHE A 52 -3.66 36.39 -17.65
N GLU A 53 -3.99 36.15 -18.92
CA GLU A 53 -4.03 37.19 -19.94
C GLU A 53 -5.25 38.08 -19.72
N ILE A 54 -5.05 39.38 -19.93
CA ILE A 54 -6.08 40.40 -19.81
C ILE A 54 -6.47 40.81 -21.24
N SER A 55 -7.72 40.54 -21.62
CA SER A 55 -8.25 40.87 -22.93
C SER A 55 -9.35 41.90 -22.77
N GLU A 56 -9.04 43.15 -23.12
CA GLU A 56 -9.91 44.30 -22.90
C GLU A 56 -10.36 44.39 -21.44
N ASP A 57 -11.62 44.07 -21.17
CA ASP A 57 -12.29 44.17 -19.89
C ASP A 57 -12.58 42.78 -19.29
N SER A 58 -11.91 41.74 -19.81
CA SER A 58 -12.16 40.34 -19.45
C SER A 58 -10.88 39.56 -19.17
N ILE A 59 -10.94 38.71 -18.15
CA ILE A 59 -9.89 37.77 -17.78
C ILE A 59 -10.53 36.38 -17.74
N ILE A 60 -10.22 35.55 -18.72
CA ILE A 60 -10.79 34.22 -18.88
C ILE A 60 -9.65 33.21 -18.87
N GLY A 61 -9.85 32.08 -18.20
CA GLY A 61 -8.84 31.04 -18.22
C GLY A 61 -9.24 29.75 -17.53
N LEU A 62 -8.40 28.75 -17.75
CA LEU A 62 -8.49 27.47 -17.09
C LEU A 62 -7.33 27.31 -16.11
N ILE A 63 -7.55 26.61 -15.00
CA ILE A 63 -6.49 26.06 -14.16
C ILE A 63 -6.54 24.53 -14.20
N PRO A 64 -5.41 23.84 -13.94
CA PRO A 64 -5.38 22.38 -13.93
C PRO A 64 -6.39 21.75 -12.96
N ASP A 65 -6.82 20.54 -13.27
CA ASP A 65 -7.86 19.80 -12.52
C ASP A 65 -7.52 19.50 -11.06
N TYR A 66 -6.23 19.44 -10.71
CA TYR A 66 -5.74 19.23 -9.35
C TYR A 66 -5.75 20.50 -8.48
N VAL A 67 -6.03 21.68 -9.05
CA VAL A 67 -6.05 22.95 -8.29
C VAL A 67 -7.49 23.37 -8.01
N GLU A 68 -7.95 23.20 -6.78
CA GLU A 68 -9.28 23.68 -6.38
C GLU A 68 -9.34 25.22 -6.27
N LEU A 69 -10.49 25.80 -6.63
CA LEU A 69 -10.73 27.26 -6.63
C LEU A 69 -11.25 27.82 -5.30
N ASP A 70 -11.13 27.07 -4.20
CA ASP A 70 -11.26 27.56 -2.83
C ASP A 70 -9.89 27.85 -2.19
N ASP A 71 -9.87 28.57 -1.08
CA ASP A 71 -8.65 28.99 -0.37
C ASP A 71 -7.55 29.55 -1.29
N VAL A 72 -7.96 30.33 -2.30
CA VAL A 72 -7.06 30.99 -3.25
C VAL A 72 -6.62 32.38 -2.76
N GLU A 73 -5.43 32.79 -3.15
CA GLU A 73 -4.93 34.17 -3.03
C GLU A 73 -4.97 34.81 -4.41
N LEU A 74 -5.62 35.98 -4.52
CA LEU A 74 -5.58 36.79 -5.75
C LEU A 74 -4.49 37.86 -5.63
N GLU A 75 -3.58 37.88 -6.60
CA GLU A 75 -2.60 38.95 -6.74
C GLU A 75 -2.97 39.79 -7.96
N VAL A 76 -3.33 41.04 -7.71
CA VAL A 76 -3.84 41.95 -8.74
C VAL A 76 -3.04 43.24 -8.68
N PHE A 77 -2.44 43.61 -9.80
CA PHE A 77 -1.78 44.90 -9.96
C PHE A 77 -2.65 45.79 -10.84
N ILE A 78 -2.89 47.03 -10.41
CA ILE A 78 -3.76 48.01 -11.07
C ILE A 78 -2.97 49.30 -11.37
N SER A 79 -3.53 50.16 -12.22
CA SER A 79 -2.95 51.48 -12.53
C SER A 79 -2.58 52.27 -11.28
N GLU A 80 -1.49 53.04 -11.34
CA GLU A 80 -1.03 53.85 -10.21
C GLU A 80 -2.14 54.80 -9.73
N LYS A 81 -2.29 54.96 -8.40
CA LYS A 81 -3.31 55.81 -7.74
C LYS A 81 -4.77 55.39 -7.98
N SER A 82 -5.03 54.29 -8.68
CA SER A 82 -6.37 53.72 -8.78
C SER A 82 -6.72 52.88 -7.54
N THR A 83 -8.01 52.56 -7.40
CA THR A 83 -8.52 51.65 -6.37
C THR A 83 -9.33 50.53 -7.01
N ILE A 84 -9.39 49.36 -6.39
CA ILE A 84 -10.12 48.18 -6.90
C ILE A 84 -11.16 47.72 -5.87
N ASN A 85 -12.37 47.41 -6.34
CA ASN A 85 -13.45 46.87 -5.52
C ASN A 85 -14.13 45.69 -6.23
N PRO A 86 -14.43 44.57 -5.54
CA PRO A 86 -14.09 44.26 -4.14
C PRO A 86 -12.57 44.15 -3.91
N ASP A 87 -12.12 44.15 -2.66
CA ASP A 87 -10.71 43.92 -2.33
C ASP A 87 -10.30 42.50 -2.76
N PRO A 88 -9.30 42.31 -3.66
CA PRO A 88 -8.85 41.00 -4.08
C PRO A 88 -8.48 40.07 -2.93
N LYS A 89 -7.96 40.61 -1.80
CA LYS A 89 -7.59 39.81 -0.62
C LYS A 89 -8.79 39.25 0.13
N SER A 90 -9.97 39.81 -0.07
CA SER A 90 -11.21 39.32 0.54
C SER A 90 -11.82 38.12 -0.21
N ILE A 91 -11.32 37.84 -1.42
CA ILE A 91 -11.82 36.75 -2.26
C ILE A 91 -10.92 35.53 -2.08
N THR A 92 -11.40 34.56 -1.32
CA THR A 92 -10.71 33.28 -1.13
C THR A 92 -11.31 32.14 -1.94
N LYS A 93 -12.40 32.38 -2.68
CA LYS A 93 -13.07 31.34 -3.48
C LYS A 93 -13.64 31.89 -4.78
N ILE A 94 -13.42 31.18 -5.89
CA ILE A 94 -13.96 31.50 -7.21
C ILE A 94 -14.85 30.34 -7.66
N ASN A 95 -16.16 30.46 -7.44
CA ASN A 95 -17.15 29.45 -7.87
C ASN A 95 -18.13 29.97 -8.93
N LYS A 96 -17.98 31.24 -9.32
CA LYS A 96 -18.75 31.94 -10.34
C LYS A 96 -17.90 33.08 -10.90
N PRO A 97 -18.25 33.64 -12.07
CA PRO A 97 -17.58 34.82 -12.58
C PRO A 97 -17.57 35.95 -11.53
N LEU A 98 -16.42 36.60 -11.38
CA LEU A 98 -16.23 37.75 -10.50
C LEU A 98 -16.27 39.04 -11.30
N THR A 99 -16.57 40.13 -10.62
CA THR A 99 -16.52 41.47 -11.21
C THR A 99 -15.67 42.36 -10.34
N PHE A 100 -14.65 42.99 -10.93
CA PHE A 100 -13.89 44.06 -10.29
C PHE A 100 -14.22 45.40 -10.94
N THR A 101 -14.30 46.45 -10.14
CA THR A 101 -14.37 47.82 -10.62
C THR A 101 -13.09 48.53 -10.21
N VAL A 102 -12.31 48.98 -11.19
CA VAL A 102 -11.13 49.82 -10.98
C VAL A 102 -11.56 51.27 -11.14
N THR A 103 -11.31 52.09 -10.11
CA THR A 103 -11.64 53.52 -10.09
C THR A 103 -10.35 54.32 -10.19
N ALA A 104 -10.21 55.11 -11.25
CA ALA A 104 -9.08 56.02 -11.44
C ALA A 104 -9.12 57.16 -10.41
N GLU A 105 -8.01 57.90 -10.28
CA GLU A 105 -7.89 59.03 -9.37
C GLU A 105 -8.92 60.14 -9.65
N ASN A 106 -9.26 60.37 -10.92
CA ASN A 106 -10.28 61.33 -11.34
C ASN A 106 -11.73 60.82 -11.17
N GLY A 107 -11.93 59.59 -10.68
CA GLY A 107 -13.23 58.96 -10.47
C GLY A 107 -13.80 58.17 -11.66
N THR A 108 -13.15 58.15 -12.83
CA THR A 108 -13.61 57.30 -13.94
C THR A 108 -13.40 55.83 -13.63
N THR A 109 -14.39 55.00 -13.93
CA THR A 109 -14.37 53.57 -13.58
C THR A 109 -14.27 52.68 -14.81
N LYS A 110 -13.65 51.52 -14.64
CA LYS A 110 -13.61 50.44 -15.62
C LYS A 110 -13.93 49.13 -14.92
N THR A 111 -14.78 48.32 -15.54
CA THR A 111 -15.31 47.09 -14.93
C THR A 111 -14.71 45.90 -15.65
N TYR A 112 -14.14 44.97 -14.88
CA TYR A 112 -13.52 43.75 -15.37
C TYR A 112 -14.35 42.54 -14.98
N THR A 113 -14.59 41.65 -15.95
CA THR A 113 -15.22 40.33 -15.70
C THR A 113 -14.15 39.25 -15.65
N ILE A 114 -14.13 38.48 -14.57
CA ILE A 114 -13.17 37.40 -14.35
C ILE A 114 -13.91 36.08 -14.41
N ASP A 115 -13.66 35.26 -15.42
CA ASP A 115 -14.23 33.91 -15.58
C ASP A 115 -13.10 32.87 -15.62
N ILE A 116 -12.62 32.49 -14.43
CA ILE A 116 -11.65 31.41 -14.27
C ILE A 116 -12.36 30.13 -13.89
N LYS A 117 -12.08 29.06 -14.65
CA LYS A 117 -12.61 27.73 -14.42
C LYS A 117 -11.49 26.75 -14.13
N ARG A 118 -11.82 25.65 -13.48
CA ARG A 118 -10.94 24.50 -13.33
C ARG A 118 -11.21 23.51 -14.46
N GLU A 119 -10.18 22.87 -14.99
CA GLU A 119 -10.32 21.71 -15.87
C GLU A 119 -10.97 20.55 -15.09
N LEU A 120 -11.87 19.82 -15.73
CA LEU A 120 -12.48 18.64 -15.10
C LEU A 120 -11.56 17.43 -15.32
N SER A 121 -11.38 16.62 -14.28
CA SER A 121 -10.51 15.45 -14.38
C SER A 121 -11.06 14.41 -15.36
N ASP A 122 -10.17 13.76 -16.11
CA ASP A 122 -10.47 12.69 -17.06
C ASP A 122 -10.23 11.28 -16.48
N GLN A 123 -9.79 11.20 -15.23
CA GLN A 123 -9.43 9.95 -14.57
C GLN A 123 -10.68 9.14 -14.20
N ASN A 124 -10.72 7.88 -14.64
CA ASN A 124 -11.84 6.96 -14.43
C ASN A 124 -11.41 5.51 -14.18
N ASP A 125 -10.33 5.32 -13.43
CA ASP A 125 -9.80 4.00 -13.12
C ASP A 125 -10.42 3.40 -11.86
N ILE A 126 -10.51 2.07 -11.82
CA ILE A 126 -10.58 1.33 -10.56
C ILE A 126 -9.14 1.15 -10.04
N ILE A 127 -8.84 1.79 -8.92
CA ILE A 127 -7.49 1.78 -8.30
C ILE A 127 -7.29 0.50 -7.49
N SER A 128 -8.32 0.03 -6.79
CA SER A 128 -8.25 -1.21 -6.04
C SER A 128 -9.61 -1.87 -5.93
N PHE A 129 -9.62 -3.20 -5.99
CA PHE A 129 -10.78 -4.02 -5.72
C PHE A 129 -10.34 -5.13 -4.76
N LYS A 130 -11.06 -5.26 -3.64
CA LYS A 130 -10.75 -6.23 -2.59
C LYS A 130 -12.02 -6.98 -2.18
N ILE A 131 -11.86 -8.25 -1.85
CA ILE A 131 -12.93 -9.10 -1.33
C ILE A 131 -12.70 -9.29 0.16
N LYS A 132 -13.68 -8.92 0.98
CA LYS A 132 -13.65 -9.07 2.43
C LYS A 132 -14.29 -10.39 2.82
N THR A 133 -13.56 -11.19 3.57
CA THR A 133 -14.05 -12.41 4.21
C THR A 133 -13.93 -12.27 5.73
N THR A 134 -14.48 -13.21 6.49
CA THR A 134 -14.37 -13.22 7.96
C THR A 134 -12.91 -13.28 8.43
N ASN A 135 -12.04 -13.97 7.70
CA ASN A 135 -10.68 -14.28 8.14
C ASN A 135 -9.58 -13.50 7.41
N GLN A 136 -9.86 -12.98 6.21
CA GLN A 136 -8.86 -12.32 5.37
C GLN A 136 -9.48 -11.31 4.40
N THR A 137 -8.66 -10.38 3.92
CA THR A 137 -8.97 -9.49 2.80
C THR A 137 -8.15 -9.94 1.59
N LEU A 138 -8.83 -10.30 0.51
CA LEU A 138 -8.22 -10.81 -0.72
C LEU A 138 -8.09 -9.69 -1.75
N ALA A 139 -6.88 -9.49 -2.27
CA ALA A 139 -6.67 -8.57 -3.38
C ALA A 139 -6.98 -9.26 -4.72
N THR A 140 -7.52 -8.49 -5.67
CA THR A 140 -7.77 -8.96 -7.04
C THR A 140 -6.69 -8.44 -8.00
N SER A 141 -6.55 -9.08 -9.15
CA SER A 141 -5.78 -8.54 -10.26
C SER A 141 -6.62 -7.55 -11.06
N ILE A 142 -6.08 -6.38 -11.36
CA ILE A 142 -6.73 -5.35 -12.17
C ILE A 142 -5.89 -5.15 -13.44
N ASP A 143 -6.49 -5.42 -14.58
CA ASP A 143 -5.94 -5.12 -15.89
C ASP A 143 -6.66 -3.87 -16.45
N ASN A 144 -5.97 -2.73 -16.42
CA ASN A 144 -6.50 -1.46 -16.92
C ASN A 144 -6.42 -1.33 -18.45
N ILE A 145 -5.74 -2.25 -19.15
CA ILE A 145 -5.70 -2.27 -20.62
C ILE A 145 -6.94 -2.99 -21.13
N GLU A 146 -7.23 -4.17 -20.58
CA GLU A 146 -8.40 -4.98 -20.92
C GLU A 146 -9.67 -4.59 -20.15
N ASN A 147 -9.54 -3.69 -19.17
CA ASN A 147 -10.58 -3.30 -18.21
C ASN A 147 -11.21 -4.52 -17.52
N LYS A 148 -10.38 -5.44 -17.04
CA LYS A 148 -10.81 -6.66 -16.36
C LYS A 148 -10.29 -6.72 -14.94
N ILE A 149 -11.14 -7.19 -14.04
CA ILE A 149 -10.77 -7.48 -12.67
C ILE A 149 -10.97 -8.98 -12.46
N THR A 150 -9.92 -9.69 -12.07
CA THR A 150 -9.96 -11.16 -11.97
C THR A 150 -9.39 -11.64 -10.65
N LYS A 151 -9.95 -12.73 -10.12
CA LYS A 151 -9.41 -13.45 -8.97
C LYS A 151 -9.94 -14.88 -8.96
N LYS A 152 -9.05 -15.83 -8.64
CA LYS A 152 -9.46 -17.19 -8.27
C LYS A 152 -9.75 -17.23 -6.78
N LEU A 153 -10.82 -17.89 -6.39
CA LEU A 153 -11.31 -17.95 -5.02
C LEU A 153 -11.46 -19.39 -4.55
N PRO A 154 -11.29 -19.67 -3.26
CA PRO A 154 -11.51 -21.00 -2.71
C PRO A 154 -12.98 -21.42 -2.86
N THR A 155 -13.22 -22.72 -2.96
CA THR A 155 -14.55 -23.31 -3.18
C THR A 155 -15.50 -23.18 -1.99
N PHE A 156 -14.97 -22.89 -0.80
CA PHE A 156 -15.79 -22.66 0.40
C PHE A 156 -16.39 -21.23 0.48
N LEU A 157 -15.95 -20.29 -0.35
CA LEU A 157 -16.57 -18.95 -0.40
C LEU A 157 -17.81 -18.98 -1.29
N ASN A 158 -18.91 -18.36 -0.84
CA ASN A 158 -20.12 -18.25 -1.66
C ASN A 158 -20.03 -17.01 -2.57
N LEU A 159 -19.83 -17.20 -3.87
CA LEU A 159 -19.76 -16.10 -4.84
C LEU A 159 -21.05 -15.30 -4.94
N SER A 160 -22.20 -15.88 -4.59
CA SER A 160 -23.49 -15.16 -4.58
C SER A 160 -23.69 -14.28 -3.34
N ASN A 161 -22.73 -14.23 -2.43
CA ASN A 161 -22.78 -13.40 -1.22
C ASN A 161 -21.38 -12.98 -0.78
N LEU A 162 -20.79 -12.03 -1.49
CA LEU A 162 -19.48 -11.44 -1.19
C LEU A 162 -19.61 -9.98 -0.76
N THR A 163 -18.73 -9.58 0.15
CA THR A 163 -18.52 -8.18 0.52
C THR A 163 -17.27 -7.67 -0.19
N THR A 164 -17.37 -6.54 -0.90
CA THR A 164 -16.26 -5.95 -1.66
C THR A 164 -15.93 -4.53 -1.21
N GLU A 165 -14.67 -4.14 -1.36
CA GLU A 165 -14.21 -2.77 -1.18
C GLU A 165 -13.55 -2.32 -2.48
N ILE A 166 -14.07 -1.25 -3.09
CA ILE A 166 -13.60 -0.70 -4.36
C ILE A 166 -13.17 0.75 -4.14
N ASN A 167 -11.96 1.08 -4.59
CA ASN A 167 -11.47 2.46 -4.64
C ASN A 167 -11.29 2.84 -6.12
N ILE A 168 -11.74 4.03 -6.49
CA ILE A 168 -11.71 4.58 -7.85
C ILE A 168 -10.90 5.87 -7.90
N SER A 169 -10.60 6.37 -9.10
CA SER A 169 -9.99 7.69 -9.32
C SER A 169 -10.68 8.80 -8.53
N GLU A 170 -9.90 9.77 -8.06
CA GLU A 170 -10.43 10.94 -7.35
C GLU A 170 -11.44 11.68 -8.24
N LYS A 171 -12.52 12.21 -7.64
CA LYS A 171 -13.64 12.90 -8.32
C LYS A 171 -14.44 12.07 -9.31
N ALA A 172 -14.05 10.82 -9.57
CA ALA A 172 -14.85 9.90 -10.36
C ALA A 172 -16.07 9.39 -9.58
N SER A 173 -17.04 8.86 -10.31
CA SER A 173 -18.20 8.14 -9.77
C SER A 173 -18.26 6.74 -10.36
N ILE A 174 -18.92 5.81 -9.66
CA ILE A 174 -19.04 4.40 -10.09
C ILE A 174 -20.51 3.98 -10.08
N SER A 175 -20.93 3.23 -11.09
CA SER A 175 -22.28 2.67 -11.21
C SER A 175 -22.21 1.22 -11.74
N PRO A 176 -22.99 0.27 -11.19
CA PRO A 176 -23.83 0.41 -10.00
C PRO A 176 -22.99 0.70 -8.74
N LEU A 177 -23.64 1.11 -7.65
CA LEU A 177 -22.93 1.29 -6.38
C LEU A 177 -22.40 -0.08 -5.90
N PRO A 178 -21.10 -0.20 -5.56
CA PRO A 178 -20.53 -1.48 -5.12
C PRO A 178 -21.22 -2.10 -3.90
N SER A 179 -21.83 -1.28 -3.04
CA SER A 179 -22.61 -1.73 -1.87
C SER A 179 -23.88 -2.50 -2.23
N ASP A 180 -24.39 -2.31 -3.46
CA ASP A 180 -25.64 -2.90 -3.91
C ASP A 180 -25.41 -4.26 -4.57
N ILE A 181 -24.14 -4.62 -4.80
CA ILE A 181 -23.72 -5.86 -5.44
C ILE A 181 -23.10 -6.81 -4.41
N ILE A 182 -23.78 -7.94 -4.19
CA ILE A 182 -23.30 -9.04 -3.36
C ILE A 182 -23.08 -10.34 -4.16
N ASP A 183 -23.68 -10.46 -5.35
CA ASP A 183 -23.57 -11.65 -6.19
C ASP A 183 -22.56 -11.43 -7.32
N TYR A 184 -21.49 -12.21 -7.27
CA TYR A 184 -20.40 -12.27 -8.24
C TYR A 184 -20.25 -13.69 -8.83
N SER A 185 -21.29 -14.53 -8.73
CA SER A 185 -21.32 -15.85 -9.36
C SER A 185 -21.30 -15.80 -10.89
N SER A 186 -21.57 -14.62 -11.46
CA SER A 186 -21.44 -14.28 -12.88
C SER A 186 -20.68 -12.96 -13.02
N PRO A 187 -20.10 -12.65 -14.20
CA PRO A 187 -19.38 -11.40 -14.40
C PRO A 187 -20.23 -10.17 -14.10
N VAL A 188 -19.65 -9.22 -13.34
CA VAL A 188 -20.29 -7.94 -12.97
C VAL A 188 -19.58 -6.80 -13.68
N ASN A 189 -20.34 -5.90 -14.29
CA ASN A 189 -19.80 -4.70 -14.92
C ASN A 189 -19.96 -3.49 -14.01
N PHE A 190 -18.87 -2.72 -13.86
CA PHE A 190 -18.88 -1.40 -13.23
C PHE A 190 -18.45 -0.35 -14.24
N THR A 191 -19.23 0.72 -14.36
CA THR A 191 -18.85 1.90 -15.15
C THR A 191 -18.34 2.98 -14.21
N VAL A 192 -17.07 3.34 -14.36
CA VAL A 192 -16.45 4.48 -13.69
C VAL A 192 -16.55 5.68 -14.64
N LYS A 193 -17.15 6.76 -14.14
CA LYS A 193 -17.33 8.02 -14.86
C LYS A 193 -16.42 9.08 -14.25
N ALA A 194 -15.49 9.58 -15.06
CA ALA A 194 -14.63 10.71 -14.72
C ALA A 194 -15.45 11.98 -14.47
N GLU A 195 -14.83 12.96 -13.82
CA GLU A 195 -15.46 14.25 -13.55
C GLU A 195 -15.88 14.97 -14.85
N ASN A 196 -15.08 14.87 -15.91
CA ASN A 196 -15.39 15.42 -17.23
C ASN A 196 -16.47 14.64 -18.00
N GLY A 197 -16.95 13.52 -17.45
CA GLY A 197 -17.99 12.67 -18.00
C GLY A 197 -17.50 11.52 -18.90
N VAL A 198 -16.20 11.36 -19.12
CA VAL A 198 -15.64 10.20 -19.84
C VAL A 198 -15.80 8.93 -19.00
N GLU A 199 -16.32 7.88 -19.62
CA GLU A 199 -16.65 6.62 -18.95
C GLU A 199 -15.69 5.50 -19.33
N LYS A 200 -15.41 4.62 -18.36
CA LYS A 200 -14.66 3.38 -18.52
C LYS A 200 -15.41 2.25 -17.82
N THR A 201 -15.63 1.14 -18.52
CA THR A 201 -16.35 -0.01 -17.96
C THR A 201 -15.38 -1.15 -17.66
N TYR A 202 -15.39 -1.61 -16.42
CA TYR A 202 -14.64 -2.77 -15.95
C TYR A 202 -15.53 -3.99 -15.80
N THR A 203 -15.06 -5.14 -16.25
CA THR A 203 -15.71 -6.43 -16.02
C THR A 203 -14.99 -7.19 -14.91
N VAL A 204 -15.70 -7.45 -13.81
CA VAL A 204 -15.25 -8.26 -12.69
C VAL A 204 -15.60 -9.72 -12.95
N ILE A 205 -14.61 -10.61 -12.94
CA ILE A 205 -14.75 -12.04 -13.16
C ILE A 205 -14.11 -12.76 -11.96
N LEU A 206 -14.96 -13.29 -11.08
CA LEU A 206 -14.54 -14.07 -9.93
C LEU A 206 -14.88 -15.54 -10.20
N GLU A 207 -13.91 -16.42 -10.02
CA GLU A 207 -14.10 -17.84 -10.31
C GLU A 207 -13.48 -18.69 -9.21
N HIS A 208 -14.03 -19.87 -8.99
CA HIS A 208 -13.38 -20.81 -8.10
C HIS A 208 -12.08 -21.38 -8.68
N VAL A 209 -11.12 -21.65 -7.81
CA VAL A 209 -10.08 -22.65 -8.09
C VAL A 209 -10.77 -23.98 -8.40
N SER A 210 -10.32 -24.69 -9.43
CA SER A 210 -11.03 -25.87 -9.94
C SER A 210 -10.11 -26.95 -10.48
N ASN A 211 -8.90 -26.59 -10.90
CA ASN A 211 -7.93 -27.55 -11.42
C ASN A 211 -7.28 -28.28 -10.26
N SER A 212 -7.40 -29.61 -10.23
CA SER A 212 -6.72 -30.40 -9.21
C SER A 212 -5.21 -30.22 -9.33
N PHE A 213 -4.58 -29.99 -8.18
CA PHE A 213 -3.15 -29.79 -8.03
C PHE A 213 -2.59 -30.87 -7.10
N SER A 214 -1.46 -31.48 -7.49
CA SER A 214 -0.65 -32.28 -6.57
C SER A 214 0.82 -32.09 -6.88
N ASN A 215 1.61 -31.87 -5.83
CA ASN A 215 3.05 -31.78 -5.92
C ASN A 215 3.69 -32.67 -4.85
N THR A 216 4.71 -33.43 -5.22
CA THR A 216 5.40 -34.34 -4.30
C THR A 216 6.90 -34.10 -4.39
N CYS A 217 7.49 -33.65 -3.29
CA CYS A 217 8.91 -33.46 -3.11
C CYS A 217 9.47 -34.72 -2.44
N ASN A 218 9.87 -35.72 -3.24
CA ASN A 218 10.23 -37.07 -2.75
C ASN A 218 11.73 -37.41 -2.79
N GLN A 219 12.57 -36.55 -3.38
CA GLN A 219 14.02 -36.75 -3.42
C GLN A 219 14.58 -36.76 -2.00
N SER A 220 15.40 -37.75 -1.65
CA SER A 220 15.89 -37.90 -0.27
C SER A 220 17.32 -38.43 -0.28
N ASN A 221 18.23 -37.70 0.36
CA ASN A 221 19.61 -38.12 0.60
C ASN A 221 20.13 -37.73 1.99
N ALA A 222 19.28 -37.18 2.86
CA ALA A 222 19.57 -36.90 4.26
C ALA A 222 18.33 -37.13 5.14
N ASN A 223 18.58 -37.36 6.42
CA ASN A 223 17.53 -37.50 7.45
C ASN A 223 17.92 -36.64 8.66
N LYS A 224 16.99 -35.81 9.13
CA LYS A 224 17.17 -34.96 10.33
C LYS A 224 16.43 -35.57 11.51
N TRP A 225 17.04 -35.55 12.69
CA TRP A 225 16.34 -35.96 13.92
C TRP A 225 15.01 -35.20 14.10
N PHE A 226 13.95 -35.97 14.36
CA PHE A 226 12.59 -35.50 14.57
C PHE A 226 11.97 -36.17 15.81
N GLY A 227 11.34 -35.38 16.67
CA GLY A 227 10.73 -35.84 17.91
C GLY A 227 11.62 -35.67 19.14
N GLY A 228 11.33 -36.48 20.16
CA GLY A 228 11.93 -36.42 21.49
C GLY A 228 13.38 -36.87 21.56
N ASP A 229 13.97 -36.72 22.74
CA ASP A 229 15.33 -37.17 23.02
C ASP A 229 15.41 -37.84 24.40
N SER A 230 15.60 -39.16 24.42
CA SER A 230 15.76 -39.95 25.66
C SER A 230 17.22 -40.25 26.01
N ARG A 231 18.20 -39.60 25.37
CA ARG A 231 19.62 -39.89 25.61
C ARG A 231 20.06 -39.46 26.99
N THR A 232 20.78 -40.34 27.67
CA THR A 232 21.40 -40.16 29.00
C THR A 232 22.84 -39.66 28.93
N ASN A 233 23.47 -39.76 27.75
CA ASN A 233 24.87 -39.42 27.51
C ASN A 233 25.05 -38.18 26.61
N ALA A 234 24.01 -37.37 26.40
CA ALA A 234 24.12 -36.14 25.63
C ALA A 234 24.85 -35.06 26.46
N PRO A 235 25.91 -34.41 25.93
CA PRO A 235 26.75 -33.50 26.70
C PRO A 235 26.00 -32.24 27.19
N ASP A 236 25.01 -31.77 26.41
CA ASP A 236 24.37 -30.47 26.63
C ASP A 236 22.85 -30.57 26.83
N ILE A 237 22.28 -31.77 26.90
CA ILE A 237 20.83 -31.99 26.91
C ILE A 237 20.46 -33.02 27.97
N SER A 238 19.52 -32.68 28.86
CA SER A 238 18.97 -33.63 29.82
C SER A 238 18.04 -34.65 29.13
N PRO A 239 17.98 -35.91 29.60
CA PRO A 239 17.01 -36.89 29.09
C PRO A 239 15.59 -36.34 29.17
N TYR A 240 14.79 -36.60 28.13
CA TYR A 240 13.38 -36.20 28.05
C TYR A 240 13.15 -34.69 28.11
N ASP A 241 14.18 -33.88 27.87
CA ASP A 241 14.07 -32.42 27.90
C ASP A 241 13.70 -31.84 26.54
N ARG A 242 14.23 -32.42 25.45
CA ARG A 242 14.23 -31.83 24.12
C ARG A 242 13.17 -32.44 23.19
N ASN A 243 12.55 -31.59 22.36
CA ASN A 243 11.75 -31.99 21.20
C ASN A 243 12.22 -31.24 19.94
N LEU A 244 12.43 -31.97 18.84
CA LEU A 244 12.88 -31.41 17.56
C LEU A 244 11.76 -31.46 16.51
N GLY A 245 11.46 -30.28 15.96
CA GLY A 245 10.54 -30.09 14.85
C GLY A 245 11.26 -29.86 13.52
N THR A 246 10.51 -29.90 12.44
CA THR A 246 10.98 -29.65 11.07
C THR A 246 10.00 -28.70 10.39
N GLY A 247 10.49 -27.87 9.47
CA GLY A 247 9.62 -27.02 8.66
C GLY A 247 10.15 -26.78 7.26
N GLN A 248 9.28 -26.29 6.39
CA GLN A 248 9.56 -26.02 4.99
C GLN A 248 8.70 -24.83 4.56
N SER A 249 9.30 -23.83 3.93
CA SER A 249 8.53 -22.79 3.24
C SER A 249 8.10 -23.25 1.85
N VAL A 250 6.95 -22.74 1.42
CA VAL A 250 6.33 -23.01 0.13
C VAL A 250 5.87 -21.68 -0.45
N LEU A 251 6.37 -21.36 -1.64
CA LEU A 251 5.89 -20.25 -2.46
C LEU A 251 4.80 -20.77 -3.41
N PHE A 252 3.55 -20.36 -3.18
CA PHE A 252 2.45 -20.68 -4.09
C PHE A 252 2.49 -19.74 -5.29
N GLN A 253 2.63 -20.27 -6.50
CA GLN A 253 2.64 -19.46 -7.73
C GLN A 253 1.22 -19.08 -8.19
N ASN A 254 0.23 -19.87 -7.82
CA ASN A 254 -1.19 -19.65 -8.14
C ASN A 254 -1.99 -19.60 -6.84
N ASP A 255 -3.14 -18.93 -6.91
CA ASP A 255 -4.17 -18.99 -5.87
C ASP A 255 -4.52 -20.47 -5.62
N THR A 256 -4.40 -20.93 -4.37
CA THR A 256 -4.47 -22.35 -4.04
C THR A 256 -5.38 -22.59 -2.85
N GLU A 257 -6.35 -23.50 -3.01
CA GLU A 257 -7.09 -24.13 -1.91
C GLU A 257 -6.46 -25.50 -1.61
N LEU A 258 -5.81 -25.64 -0.46
CA LEU A 258 -5.08 -26.85 -0.11
C LEU A 258 -5.98 -27.82 0.68
N SER A 259 -6.13 -29.05 0.22
CA SER A 259 -6.91 -30.09 0.90
C SER A 259 -6.04 -30.97 1.82
N SER A 260 -4.76 -31.15 1.48
CA SER A 260 -3.84 -31.93 2.31
C SER A 260 -2.39 -31.46 2.21
N PHE A 261 -1.67 -31.70 3.30
CA PHE A 261 -0.22 -31.54 3.40
C PHE A 261 0.34 -32.81 4.00
N SER A 262 1.39 -33.37 3.42
CA SER A 262 2.04 -34.57 3.94
C SER A 262 3.52 -34.35 4.16
N VAL A 263 4.06 -35.02 5.17
CA VAL A 263 5.50 -35.04 5.48
C VAL A 263 6.02 -36.46 5.39
N LYS A 264 7.30 -36.64 5.06
CA LYS A 264 7.91 -37.96 5.01
C LYS A 264 8.82 -38.20 6.21
N LEU A 265 8.55 -39.26 6.95
CA LEU A 265 9.37 -39.72 8.07
C LEU A 265 10.07 -41.04 7.70
N GLU A 266 11.27 -41.26 8.22
CA GLU A 266 12.12 -42.39 7.85
C GLU A 266 11.60 -43.73 8.39
N SER A 267 11.24 -43.77 9.68
CA SER A 267 10.87 -44.99 10.38
C SER A 267 9.77 -44.77 11.42
N ASN A 268 9.38 -45.86 12.10
CA ASN A 268 8.66 -45.80 13.36
C ASN A 268 9.39 -44.96 14.42
N PHE A 269 8.65 -44.51 15.44
CA PHE A 269 9.23 -43.78 16.56
C PHE A 269 9.81 -44.75 17.59
N LYS A 270 11.03 -44.49 18.05
CA LYS A 270 11.75 -45.34 18.99
C LYS A 270 12.55 -44.54 20.01
N HIS A 271 12.80 -45.14 21.16
CA HIS A 271 13.78 -44.60 22.12
C HIS A 271 15.19 -44.75 21.53
N HIS A 272 16.01 -43.70 21.64
CA HIS A 272 17.30 -43.66 20.94
C HIS A 272 18.26 -44.76 21.40
N GLU A 273 18.45 -44.90 22.71
CA GLU A 273 19.47 -45.79 23.27
C GLU A 273 19.08 -47.26 23.16
N THR A 274 17.81 -47.57 23.41
CA THR A 274 17.32 -48.95 23.46
C THR A 274 16.84 -49.46 22.10
N GLY A 275 16.61 -48.55 21.14
CA GLY A 275 15.96 -48.87 19.86
C GLY A 275 14.53 -49.40 20.01
N THR A 276 13.95 -49.35 21.21
CA THR A 276 12.63 -49.93 21.48
C THR A 276 11.55 -49.08 20.82
N PRO A 277 10.66 -49.68 20.00
CA PRO A 277 9.55 -48.97 19.37
C PRO A 277 8.57 -48.38 20.38
N HIS A 278 7.98 -47.25 20.03
CA HIS A 278 6.85 -46.67 20.76
C HIS A 278 5.55 -47.38 20.34
N ASN A 279 5.04 -48.28 21.18
CA ASN A 279 3.87 -49.10 20.88
C ASN A 279 2.53 -48.43 21.22
N LYS A 280 2.45 -47.10 21.15
CA LYS A 280 1.22 -46.34 21.39
C LYS A 280 0.99 -45.33 20.27
N THR A 281 -0.26 -44.91 20.13
CA THR A 281 -0.62 -43.81 19.23
C THR A 281 0.11 -42.53 19.62
N ILE A 282 0.64 -41.84 18.63
CA ILE A 282 1.26 -40.52 18.78
C ILE A 282 0.50 -39.48 17.95
N LYS A 283 0.68 -38.21 18.29
CA LYS A 283 0.07 -37.11 17.55
C LYS A 283 1.14 -36.19 16.98
N LEU A 284 0.98 -35.80 15.73
CA LEU A 284 1.82 -34.79 15.10
C LEU A 284 1.00 -33.52 14.91
N ASN A 285 1.63 -32.39 15.16
CA ASN A 285 1.10 -31.07 14.90
C ASN A 285 1.72 -30.53 13.61
N LEU A 286 0.93 -29.83 12.80
CA LEU A 286 1.35 -29.02 11.67
C LEU A 286 0.83 -27.60 11.92
N ASP A 287 1.74 -26.64 12.13
CA ASP A 287 1.39 -25.21 12.09
C ASP A 287 1.70 -24.66 10.71
N ILE A 288 0.76 -23.86 10.20
CA ILE A 288 0.84 -23.11 8.96
C ILE A 288 1.05 -21.65 9.35
N ARG A 289 2.14 -21.06 8.90
CA ARG A 289 2.60 -19.73 9.33
C ARG A 289 2.76 -18.80 8.15
N ASN A 290 2.62 -17.50 8.40
CA ASN A 290 3.08 -16.48 7.47
C ASN A 290 4.61 -16.33 7.54
N ILE A 291 5.20 -15.52 6.65
CA ILE A 291 6.65 -15.28 6.60
C ILE A 291 7.25 -14.64 7.87
N ARG A 292 6.42 -14.04 8.73
CA ARG A 292 6.84 -13.48 10.02
C ARG A 292 6.88 -14.56 11.12
N GLY A 293 6.46 -15.78 10.82
CA GLY A 293 6.40 -16.89 11.75
C GLY A 293 5.13 -16.96 12.61
N GLU A 294 4.16 -16.08 12.36
CA GLU A 294 2.87 -16.08 13.06
C GLU A 294 2.02 -17.25 12.56
N ILE A 295 1.44 -18.02 13.48
CA ILE A 295 0.55 -19.14 13.14
C ILE A 295 -0.76 -18.59 12.59
N VAL A 296 -1.10 -18.99 11.36
CA VAL A 296 -2.35 -18.69 10.68
C VAL A 296 -3.37 -19.81 10.90
N SER A 297 -2.90 -21.06 10.93
CA SER A 297 -3.75 -22.23 11.19
C SER A 297 -2.91 -23.43 11.66
N THR A 298 -3.59 -24.44 12.20
CA THR A 298 -2.96 -25.66 12.71
C THR A 298 -3.79 -26.89 12.33
N ALA A 299 -3.12 -27.98 11.99
CA ALA A 299 -3.71 -29.31 11.82
C ALA A 299 -3.03 -30.32 12.75
N ILE A 300 -3.77 -31.35 13.15
CA ILE A 300 -3.24 -32.47 13.95
C ILE A 300 -3.58 -33.76 13.23
N THR A 301 -2.63 -34.69 13.20
CA THR A 301 -2.84 -36.06 12.72
C THR A 301 -2.37 -37.06 13.77
N GLU A 302 -2.95 -38.25 13.77
CA GLU A 302 -2.59 -39.33 14.68
C GLU A 302 -1.94 -40.48 13.90
N LEU A 303 -0.86 -41.02 14.44
CA LEU A 303 -0.22 -42.22 13.91
C LEU A 303 -0.37 -43.34 14.93
N ASP A 304 -0.91 -44.46 14.49
CA ASP A 304 -0.99 -45.66 15.32
C ASP A 304 0.38 -46.32 15.50
N SER A 305 0.44 -47.30 16.40
CA SER A 305 1.66 -48.02 16.75
C SER A 305 2.23 -48.89 15.62
N THR A 306 1.50 -49.06 14.51
CA THR A 306 1.93 -49.81 13.33
C THR A 306 2.62 -48.96 12.28
N PHE A 307 2.73 -47.64 12.47
CA PHE A 307 3.46 -46.76 11.57
C PHE A 307 4.95 -47.15 11.48
N LEU A 308 5.41 -47.59 10.31
CA LEU A 308 6.79 -48.05 10.07
C LEU A 308 7.68 -47.00 9.40
N GLY A 309 7.18 -45.79 9.15
CA GLY A 309 7.82 -44.78 8.29
C GLY A 309 7.03 -44.55 7.00
N GLY A 310 7.39 -43.49 6.26
CA GLY A 310 6.72 -43.08 5.03
C GLY A 310 6.00 -41.75 5.15
N TRP A 311 5.00 -41.55 4.27
CA TRP A 311 4.20 -40.33 4.24
C TRP A 311 3.20 -40.29 5.39
N VAL A 312 3.12 -39.14 6.04
CA VAL A 312 2.16 -38.82 7.09
C VAL A 312 1.29 -37.69 6.58
N ASP A 313 0.00 -37.95 6.41
CA ASP A 313 -0.96 -37.01 5.84
C ASP A 313 -1.64 -36.17 6.94
N PHE A 314 -1.73 -34.87 6.70
CA PHE A 314 -2.57 -33.93 7.44
C PHE A 314 -3.75 -33.53 6.55
N ASN A 315 -4.98 -33.74 7.04
CA ASN A 315 -6.18 -33.25 6.38
C ASN A 315 -6.38 -31.76 6.71
N LEU A 316 -6.50 -30.93 5.67
CA LEU A 316 -6.68 -29.49 5.77
C LEU A 316 -8.04 -29.01 5.27
N SER A 317 -8.88 -29.93 4.77
CA SER A 317 -10.13 -29.60 4.07
C SER A 317 -11.10 -28.80 4.94
N ASP A 318 -11.13 -29.06 6.25
CA ASP A 318 -12.03 -28.39 7.19
C ASP A 318 -11.50 -27.04 7.71
N LEU A 319 -10.25 -26.70 7.38
CA LEU A 319 -9.60 -25.47 7.88
C LEU A 319 -9.94 -24.23 7.05
N GLN A 320 -10.65 -24.39 5.93
CA GLN A 320 -11.04 -23.30 5.02
C GLN A 320 -9.86 -22.38 4.69
N LEU A 321 -8.74 -22.98 4.29
CA LEU A 321 -7.50 -22.26 4.00
C LEU A 321 -7.39 -21.90 2.53
N PHE A 322 -6.95 -20.67 2.29
CA PHE A 322 -6.67 -20.18 0.96
C PHE A 322 -5.33 -19.44 0.92
N PHE A 323 -4.47 -19.87 0.00
CA PHE A 323 -3.11 -19.38 -0.17
C PHE A 323 -3.06 -18.53 -1.44
N GLU A 324 -2.70 -17.25 -1.30
CA GLU A 324 -2.68 -16.34 -2.44
C GLU A 324 -1.50 -16.62 -3.38
N ALA A 325 -1.72 -16.40 -4.68
CA ALA A 325 -0.66 -16.43 -5.67
C ALA A 325 0.52 -15.54 -5.27
N ASN A 326 1.72 -15.98 -5.64
CA ASN A 326 3.00 -15.33 -5.37
C ASN A 326 3.26 -15.03 -3.88
N THR A 327 2.66 -15.81 -2.98
CA THR A 327 2.82 -15.65 -1.53
C THR A 327 3.51 -16.87 -0.92
N GLU A 328 4.47 -16.61 -0.05
CA GLU A 328 5.22 -17.63 0.69
C GLU A 328 4.60 -17.90 2.07
N TYR A 329 4.46 -19.18 2.41
CA TYR A 329 3.98 -19.65 3.70
C TYR A 329 4.95 -20.68 4.27
N ILE A 330 5.01 -20.78 5.59
CA ILE A 330 5.91 -21.69 6.29
C ILE A 330 5.09 -22.79 6.96
N PHE A 331 5.39 -24.04 6.62
CA PHE A 331 4.77 -25.22 7.22
C PHE A 331 5.75 -25.81 8.23
N THR A 332 5.39 -25.84 9.50
CA THR A 332 6.22 -26.40 10.58
C THR A 332 5.50 -27.55 11.26
N TRP A 333 6.14 -28.71 11.37
CA TRP A 333 5.57 -29.88 12.01
C TRP A 333 6.46 -30.42 13.12
N TYR A 334 5.83 -31.04 14.11
CA TYR A 334 6.51 -31.60 15.28
C TYR A 334 5.66 -32.65 16.01
N LEU A 335 6.32 -33.50 16.77
CA LEU A 335 5.68 -34.49 17.64
C LEU A 335 5.05 -33.77 18.85
N ILE A 336 3.75 -33.92 19.06
CA ILE A 336 3.08 -33.41 20.27
C ILE A 336 3.62 -34.19 21.47
N ASP A 337 3.98 -33.46 22.52
CA ASP A 337 4.56 -34.02 23.75
C ASP A 337 5.90 -34.76 23.54
N GLY A 338 6.61 -34.45 22.44
CA GLY A 338 7.80 -35.21 22.06
C GLY A 338 8.89 -35.28 23.12
N ALA A 339 9.10 -34.21 23.90
CA ALA A 339 10.10 -34.21 24.97
C ALA A 339 9.81 -35.29 26.04
N ASN A 340 8.59 -35.30 26.58
CA ASN A 340 8.17 -36.29 27.59
C ASN A 340 8.11 -37.72 27.01
N LEU A 341 7.73 -37.87 25.74
CA LEU A 341 7.73 -39.18 25.09
C LEU A 341 9.16 -39.72 24.90
N GLY A 342 10.14 -38.86 24.60
CA GLY A 342 11.54 -39.23 24.41
C GLY A 342 11.80 -40.12 23.19
N VAL A 343 10.84 -40.22 22.27
CA VAL A 343 10.94 -41.08 21.07
C VAL A 343 11.17 -40.25 19.82
N ASN A 344 11.97 -40.78 18.90
CA ASN A 344 12.39 -40.09 17.69
C ASN A 344 12.31 -40.96 16.44
N THR A 345 12.36 -40.27 15.30
CA THR A 345 12.55 -40.79 13.95
C THR A 345 13.37 -39.77 13.14
N GLY A 346 13.54 -40.00 11.84
CA GLY A 346 14.13 -39.04 10.91
C GLY A 346 13.07 -38.32 10.07
N SER A 347 13.14 -37.00 9.95
CA SER A 347 12.50 -36.24 8.86
C SER A 347 13.35 -36.37 7.61
N SER A 348 12.78 -36.92 6.53
CA SER A 348 13.50 -37.11 5.26
C SER A 348 13.68 -35.78 4.52
N ALA A 349 14.85 -35.60 3.91
CA ALA A 349 15.24 -34.37 3.23
C ALA A 349 16.19 -34.60 2.06
N TYR A 350 16.29 -33.58 1.22
CA TYR A 350 17.28 -33.44 0.17
C TYR A 350 18.22 -32.27 0.48
N ILE A 351 19.52 -32.45 0.24
CA ILE A 351 20.54 -31.42 0.59
C ILE A 351 21.10 -30.69 -0.63
N SER A 352 20.83 -31.16 -1.85
CA SER A 352 21.34 -30.50 -3.05
C SER A 352 20.37 -29.40 -3.48
N SER A 353 20.93 -28.30 -3.98
CA SER A 353 20.13 -27.16 -4.45
C SER A 353 19.27 -27.52 -5.67
N GLY A 354 18.21 -26.76 -5.85
CA GLY A 354 17.30 -26.87 -6.97
C GLY A 354 16.33 -25.70 -7.01
N ASN A 355 15.34 -25.79 -7.90
CA ASN A 355 14.40 -24.71 -8.16
C ASN A 355 12.95 -25.21 -8.09
N GLY A 356 12.04 -24.29 -7.79
CA GLY A 356 10.61 -24.56 -7.71
C GLY A 356 10.14 -24.90 -6.29
N LEU A 357 8.90 -25.37 -6.19
CA LEU A 357 8.16 -25.51 -4.94
C LEU A 357 8.90 -26.34 -3.87
N CYS A 358 9.61 -27.38 -4.30
CA CYS A 358 10.31 -28.30 -3.39
C CYS A 358 11.57 -27.72 -2.75
N PHE A 359 12.04 -26.55 -3.20
CA PHE A 359 13.32 -25.99 -2.81
C PHE A 359 13.18 -24.66 -2.05
N GLY A 360 12.09 -24.50 -1.30
CA GLY A 360 11.93 -23.39 -0.35
C GLY A 360 12.88 -23.48 0.85
N GLN A 361 12.82 -22.50 1.75
CA GLN A 361 13.62 -22.47 2.96
C GLN A 361 13.21 -23.61 3.93
N GLY A 362 14.13 -24.51 4.25
CA GLY A 362 13.95 -25.46 5.35
C GLY A 362 14.06 -24.79 6.71
N TYR A 363 13.47 -25.40 7.74
CA TYR A 363 13.51 -24.95 9.13
C TYR A 363 13.75 -26.11 10.10
N SER A 364 14.42 -25.80 11.20
CA SER A 364 14.61 -26.69 12.35
C SER A 364 14.06 -26.01 13.60
N GLY A 365 13.15 -26.68 14.29
CA GLY A 365 12.62 -26.23 15.57
C GLY A 365 13.24 -27.03 16.71
N GLN A 366 13.54 -26.37 17.83
CA GLN A 366 13.92 -27.04 19.08
C GLN A 366 13.21 -26.42 20.28
N SER A 367 12.51 -27.25 21.05
CA SER A 367 12.02 -26.86 22.38
C SER A 367 12.63 -27.71 23.49
N ASN A 368 12.70 -27.14 24.67
CA ASN A 368 13.23 -27.72 25.89
C ASN A 368 12.26 -27.45 27.06
N ILE A 369 11.95 -28.48 27.85
CA ILE A 369 11.16 -28.33 29.07
C ILE A 369 11.88 -27.40 30.07
N SER A 370 13.19 -27.59 30.23
CA SER A 370 14.09 -26.83 31.10
C SER A 370 14.15 -25.33 30.78
N LEU A 371 13.95 -24.96 29.51
CA LEU A 371 13.91 -23.58 29.04
C LEU A 371 12.49 -23.00 29.02
N ASN A 372 11.49 -23.76 29.46
CA ASN A 372 10.08 -23.39 29.46
C ASN A 372 9.60 -22.80 28.12
N ASN A 373 9.99 -23.43 27.01
CA ASN A 373 9.62 -23.02 25.66
C ASN A 373 8.92 -24.16 24.90
N ASN A 374 8.36 -23.85 23.73
CA ASN A 374 7.65 -24.83 22.92
C ASN A 374 7.74 -24.47 21.42
N LEU A 375 7.46 -25.46 20.57
CA LEU A 375 7.55 -25.34 19.12
C LEU A 375 6.43 -24.49 18.49
N LYS A 376 5.44 -24.00 19.26
CA LYS A 376 4.51 -22.97 18.75
C LYS A 376 5.20 -21.61 18.66
N ASN A 377 6.15 -21.33 19.54
CA ASN A 377 6.90 -20.07 19.57
C ASN A 377 7.90 -19.98 18.41
N TRP A 378 7.77 -18.97 17.55
CA TRP A 378 8.64 -18.79 16.40
C TRP A 378 10.13 -18.66 16.74
N ASN A 379 10.48 -18.12 17.92
CA ASN A 379 11.87 -17.98 18.35
C ASN A 379 12.58 -19.32 18.61
N THR A 380 11.84 -20.42 18.64
CA THR A 380 12.40 -21.79 18.73
C THR A 380 12.79 -22.37 17.38
N TRP A 381 12.52 -21.65 16.28
CA TRP A 381 12.78 -22.08 14.92
C TRP A 381 13.96 -21.31 14.31
N ILE A 382 14.84 -22.05 13.64
CA ILE A 382 15.96 -21.51 12.86
C ILE A 382 15.87 -22.00 11.43
N LYS A 383 16.46 -21.23 10.50
CA LYS A 383 16.62 -21.65 9.11
C LYS A 383 17.51 -22.90 9.04
N HIS A 384 17.16 -23.81 8.15
CA HIS A 384 17.88 -25.04 7.87
C HIS A 384 18.21 -25.10 6.38
N GLU A 385 19.40 -25.55 6.03
CA GLU A 385 19.90 -25.61 4.65
C GLU A 385 19.29 -26.74 3.80
N TRP A 386 18.53 -27.64 4.42
CA TRP A 386 17.97 -28.81 3.72
C TRP A 386 16.53 -28.56 3.27
N TYR A 387 16.14 -29.29 2.22
CA TYR A 387 14.81 -29.26 1.62
C TYR A 387 14.03 -30.49 2.07
N PHE A 388 13.04 -30.30 2.95
CA PHE A 388 12.34 -31.43 3.56
C PHE A 388 11.28 -32.02 2.63
N ASN A 389 11.09 -33.34 2.72
CA ASN A 389 10.13 -34.04 1.89
C ASN A 389 8.69 -33.71 2.30
N ILE A 390 8.01 -33.01 1.40
CA ILE A 390 6.62 -32.62 1.55
C ILE A 390 5.79 -33.09 0.36
N LYS A 391 4.49 -33.25 0.57
CA LYS A 391 3.51 -33.47 -0.48
C LYS A 391 2.32 -32.55 -0.25
N LEU A 392 1.79 -31.99 -1.33
CA LEU A 392 0.68 -31.05 -1.33
C LEU A 392 -0.40 -31.55 -2.27
N GLN A 393 -1.67 -31.42 -1.88
CA GLN A 393 -2.81 -31.66 -2.76
C GLN A 393 -3.89 -30.61 -2.53
N GLY A 394 -4.56 -30.20 -3.60
CA GLY A 394 -5.59 -29.18 -3.53
C GLY A 394 -6.15 -28.80 -4.90
N LYS A 395 -6.61 -27.56 -5.03
CA LYS A 395 -7.12 -26.95 -6.26
C LYS A 395 -6.45 -25.62 -6.54
N GLN A 396 -6.24 -25.31 -7.81
CA GLN A 396 -5.77 -24.03 -8.35
C GLN A 396 -6.70 -23.50 -9.46
#